data_AF-A0A4W5KQI1-F1
#
_entry.id   AF-A0A4W5KQI1-F1
#
_cell.length_a   1.000
_cell.length_b   1.000
_cell.length_c   1.000
_cell.angle_alpha   90.00
_cell.angle_beta   90.00
_cell.angle_gamma   90.00
#
_symmetry.space_group_name_H-M   'P 1'
#
loop_
_entity.id
_entity.type
_entity.pdbx_description
1 polymer ?
#
loop_
_entity_poly.entity_id
_entity_poly.type
_entity_poly.pdbx_seq_one_letter_code
_entity_poly.pdbx_strand_id
1 'polypeptide(L)' 'MLMGDTCTRGCRFCSVKTARQPSPLDPDEPYNTAKAIAAWGLDYVVLTSVDRDGSDSDISLSLPLPHSSSCGAHLCRQRR' A
#
# COMPACT_ATOMS: atom_id res chain seq x y z
N MET A 1 2.49 9.90 -4.71
CA MET A 1 1.25 9.75 -3.95
C MET A 1 0.64 8.45 -4.42
N LEU A 2 0.44 7.50 -3.50
CA LEU A 2 -0.05 6.16 -3.84
C LEU A 2 -1.53 6.22 -4.18
N MET A 3 -1.98 5.32 -5.06
CA MET A 3 -3.38 5.20 -5.49
C MET A 3 -3.86 6.44 -6.28
N GLY A 4 -2.93 7.15 -6.92
CA GLY A 4 -3.19 8.31 -7.78
C GLY A 4 -3.32 9.66 -7.07
N ASP A 5 -3.83 10.66 -7.79
CA ASP A 5 -3.93 12.06 -7.37
C ASP A 5 -5.34 12.49 -6.93
N THR A 6 -6.29 11.55 -6.92
CA THR A 6 -7.72 11.80 -6.74
C THR A 6 -8.28 10.94 -5.62
N CYS A 7 -8.83 11.59 -4.61
CA CYS A 7 -9.43 11.00 -3.42
C CYS A 7 -10.96 10.87 -3.59
N THR A 8 -11.56 9.80 -3.06
CA THR A 8 -13.03 9.68 -3.01
C THR A 8 -13.63 10.57 -1.92
N ARG A 9 -12.83 10.91 -0.90
CA ARG A 9 -13.21 11.81 0.20
C ARG A 9 -12.83 13.26 -0.07
N GLY A 10 -13.78 14.17 0.16
CA GLY A 10 -13.61 15.61 -0.02
C GLY A 10 -13.35 16.36 1.29
N CYS A 11 -12.18 16.13 1.90
CA CYS A 11 -11.79 16.80 3.15
C CYS A 11 -11.61 18.31 2.93
N ARG A 12 -12.22 19.15 3.77
CA ARG A 12 -12.23 20.63 3.62
C ARG A 12 -10.85 21.28 3.72
N PHE A 13 -9.91 20.61 4.38
CA PHE A 13 -8.53 21.07 4.57
C PHE A 13 -7.55 20.47 3.56
N CYS A 14 -7.98 19.47 2.78
CA CYS A 14 -7.09 18.72 1.90
C CYS A 14 -7.06 19.35 0.50
N SER A 15 -5.87 19.57 -0.06
CA SER A 15 -5.68 20.17 -1.38
C SER A 15 -5.75 19.15 -2.55
N VAL A 16 -6.10 17.90 -2.26
CA VAL A 16 -6.15 16.80 -3.23
C VAL A 16 -7.43 16.88 -4.04
N LYS A 17 -7.37 16.52 -5.34
CA LYS A 17 -8.55 16.49 -6.19
C LYS A 17 -9.56 15.47 -5.64
N THR A 18 -10.83 15.83 -5.65
CA THR A 18 -11.89 14.96 -5.17
C THR A 18 -12.75 14.51 -6.34
N ALA A 19 -12.94 13.20 -6.50
CA ALA A 19 -13.90 12.64 -7.45
C ALA A 19 -14.55 11.38 -6.86
N ARG A 20 -15.86 11.20 -7.10
CA ARG A 20 -16.60 10.03 -6.60
C ARG A 20 -16.18 8.72 -7.27
N GLN A 21 -15.81 8.78 -8.54
CA GLN A 21 -15.36 7.63 -9.32
C GLN A 21 -14.01 7.97 -9.94
N PRO A 22 -12.91 7.70 -9.22
CA PRO A 22 -11.57 7.88 -9.76
C PRO A 22 -11.21 6.72 -10.71
N SER A 23 -10.16 6.93 -11.52
CA SER A 23 -9.67 5.93 -12.48
C SER A 23 -9.26 4.61 -11.80
N PRO A 24 -9.31 3.47 -12.51
CA PRO A 24 -8.88 2.17 -11.97
C PRO A 24 -7.46 2.21 -11.39
N LEU A 25 -7.21 1.39 -10.37
CA LEU A 25 -5.88 1.23 -9.79
C LEU A 25 -4.98 0.43 -10.73
N ASP A 26 -3.71 0.83 -10.80
CA ASP A 26 -2.69 0.11 -11.54
C ASP A 26 -2.09 -0.99 -10.64
N PRO A 27 -2.23 -2.28 -10.99
CA PRO A 27 -1.64 -3.38 -10.20
C PRO A 27 -0.10 -3.34 -10.17
N ASP A 28 0.55 -2.71 -11.15
CA ASP A 28 2.00 -2.60 -11.23
C ASP A 28 2.56 -1.37 -10.48
N GLU A 29 1.70 -0.53 -9.90
CA GLU A 29 2.09 0.65 -9.11
C GLU A 29 3.12 0.33 -8.01
N PRO A 30 2.97 -0.75 -7.21
CA PRO A 30 3.94 -1.08 -6.15
C PRO A 30 5.33 -1.41 -6.71
N TYR A 31 5.39 -2.15 -7.82
CA TYR A 31 6.64 -2.55 -8.46
C TYR A 31 7.35 -1.34 -9.07
N ASN A 32 6.60 -0.49 -9.77
CA ASN A 32 7.12 0.74 -10.38
C ASN A 32 7.63 1.71 -9.31
N THR A 33 6.91 1.85 -8.20
CA THR A 33 7.30 2.68 -7.06
C THR A 33 8.60 2.16 -6.41
N ALA A 34 8.69 0.85 -6.16
CA ALA A 34 9.89 0.24 -5.60
C ALA A 34 11.13 0.42 -6.52
N LYS A 35 10.95 0.23 -7.83
CA LYS A 35 12.01 0.44 -8.82
C LYS A 35 12.50 1.90 -8.84
N ALA A 36 11.58 2.86 -8.74
CA ALA A 36 11.93 4.28 -8.69
C ALA A 36 12.72 4.64 -7.41
N ILE A 37 12.29 4.13 -6.25
CA ILE A 37 12.99 4.34 -4.98
C ILE A 37 14.41 3.76 -5.02
N ALA A 38 14.56 2.54 -5.53
CA ALA A 38 15.86 1.88 -5.65
C ALA A 38 16.82 2.64 -6.59
N ALA A 39 16.30 3.25 -7.66
CA ALA A 39 17.10 4.02 -8.60
C ALA A 39 17.57 5.38 -8.02
N TRP A 40 16.83 5.96 -7.07
CA TRP A 40 17.15 7.27 -6.50
C TRP A 40 18.09 7.23 -5.29
N GLY A 41 18.31 6.06 -4.69
CA GLY A 41 19.29 5.90 -3.59
C GLY A 41 18.95 6.74 -2.36
N LEU A 42 17.66 6.85 -2.02
CA LEU A 42 17.20 7.66 -0.89
C LEU A 42 17.44 6.95 0.44
N ASP A 43 17.97 7.67 1.43
CA ASP A 43 18.13 7.15 2.80
C ASP A 43 16.79 7.04 3.56
N TYR A 44 15.81 7.87 3.17
CA TYR A 44 14.51 7.93 3.82
C TYR A 44 13.40 8.31 2.83
N VAL A 45 12.27 7.60 2.91
CA VAL A 45 11.11 7.81 2.03
C VAL A 45 9.83 7.82 2.86
N VAL A 46 8.98 8.80 2.62
CA VAL A 46 7.62 8.86 3.17
C VAL A 46 6.64 8.47 2.09
N LEU A 47 5.88 7.40 2.34
CA LEU A 47 4.79 6.97 1.48
C LEU A 47 3.47 7.47 2.05
N THR A 48 2.64 8.05 1.20
CA THR A 48 1.29 8.54 1.55
C THR A 48 0.33 8.21 0.42
N SER A 49 -0.91 7.86 0.77
CA SER A 49 -1.97 7.44 -0.14
C SER A 49 -3.19 8.36 -0.06
N VAL A 50 -4.00 8.34 -1.12
CA VAL A 50 -5.37 8.87 -1.07
C VAL A 50 -6.34 7.81 -0.53
N ASP A 51 -7.49 8.26 -0.04
CA ASP A 51 -8.56 7.38 0.41
C ASP A 51 -9.46 7.02 -0.79
N ARG A 52 -9.72 5.72 -0.94
CA ARG A 52 -10.53 5.12 -2.00
C ARG A 52 -11.51 4.17 -1.33
N ASP A 53 -12.74 4.61 -1.13
CA ASP A 53 -13.80 3.86 -0.42
C ASP A 53 -14.43 2.73 -1.27
N GLY A 54 -13.61 2.00 -2.04
CA GLY A 54 -13.98 0.78 -2.77
C GLY A 54 -13.38 -0.43 -2.09
N SER A 55 -13.96 -1.61 -2.28
CA SER A 55 -13.49 -2.88 -1.72
C SER A 55 -12.10 -3.28 -2.24
N ASP A 56 -11.04 -2.62 -1.76
CA ASP A 56 -9.63 -2.93 -2.01
C ASP A 56 -9.19 -4.04 -1.03
N SER A 57 -9.87 -5.19 -1.09
CA SER A 57 -9.33 -6.44 -0.54
C SER A 57 -8.28 -6.96 -1.52
N ASP A 58 -7.05 -7.13 -1.02
CA ASP A 58 -5.90 -7.73 -1.71
C ASP A 58 -4.87 -6.80 -2.37
N ILE A 59 -4.44 -5.75 -1.67
CA ILE A 59 -2.97 -5.47 -1.59
C ILE A 59 -2.41 -6.31 -0.43
N SER A 60 -2.64 -7.62 -0.50
CA SER A 60 -1.95 -8.58 0.34
C SER A 60 -0.53 -8.64 -0.19
N LEU A 61 0.36 -7.90 0.51
CA LEU A 61 1.81 -8.06 0.52
C LEU A 61 2.14 -9.56 0.69
N SER A 62 2.09 -10.31 -0.40
CA SER A 62 2.76 -11.58 -0.53
C SER A 62 4.19 -11.27 -0.96
N LEU A 63 4.92 -10.53 -0.11
CA LEU A 63 6.35 -10.76 -0.07
C LEU A 63 6.51 -12.22 0.36
N PRO A 64 7.11 -13.10 -0.46
CA PRO A 64 7.62 -14.34 0.09
C PRO A 64 8.70 -13.94 1.10
N LEU A 65 8.34 -13.90 2.38
CA LEU A 65 9.31 -13.82 3.46
C LEU A 65 10.24 -15.03 3.29
N PRO A 66 11.56 -14.85 3.15
CA PRO A 66 12.49 -15.96 3.17
C PRO A 66 12.67 -16.39 4.63
N HIS A 67 11.68 -17.08 5.19
CA HIS A 67 11.83 -17.83 6.42
C HIS A 67 11.42 -19.27 6.20
N SER A 68 12.26 -19.95 5.41
CA SER A 68 12.56 -21.35 5.66
C SER A 68 13.25 -21.47 7.03
N SER A 69 12.48 -21.55 8.10
CA SER A 69 12.92 -22.28 9.29
C SER A 69 11.71 -22.73 10.11
N SER A 70 11.50 -24.04 10.04
CA SER A 70 10.78 -24.86 11.00
C SER A 70 10.61 -24.23 12.40
N CYS A 71 9.45 -23.67 12.69
CA CYS A 71 9.02 -23.51 14.07
C CYS A 71 7.66 -24.18 14.21
N GLY A 72 7.68 -25.36 14.86
CA GLY A 72 6.56 -26.28 14.95
C GLY A 72 5.34 -25.69 15.65
N ALA A 73 4.21 -26.35 15.40
CA ALA A 73 2.84 -26.03 15.79
C ALA A 73 2.54 -25.98 17.31
N HIS A 74 3.46 -25.52 18.16
CA HIS A 74 3.31 -25.55 19.62
C HIS A 74 3.17 -24.20 20.33
N LEU A 75 3.25 -23.05 19.62
CA LEU A 75 3.16 -21.73 20.28
C LEU A 75 1.98 -20.85 19.80
N CYS A 76 0.93 -21.45 19.24
CA CYS A 76 -0.33 -20.75 18.88
C CYS A 76 -1.41 -20.94 19.98
N ARG A 77 -1.07 -20.77 21.26
CA ARG A 77 -2.07 -20.89 22.35
C ARG A 77 -1.91 -19.94 23.54
N GLN A 78 -1.07 -18.91 23.45
CA GLN A 78 -1.00 -17.83 24.42
C GLN A 78 -0.60 -16.58 23.64
N ARG A 79 -1.52 -15.74 23.19
CA ARG A 79 -2.21 -14.76 24.01
C ARG A 79 -3.53 -14.39 23.35
N ARG A 80 -4.57 -14.36 24.19
CA ARG A 80 -5.81 -13.64 23.95
C ARG A 80 -5.53 -12.16 23.76
#